data_AF-A0A9Q4CYY9-F1
#
_entry.id   AF-A0A9Q4CYY9-F1
#
_cell.length_a   1.000
_cell.length_b   1.000
_cell.length_c   1.000
_cell.angle_alpha   90.00
_cell.angle_beta   90.00
_cell.angle_gamma   90.00
#
_symmetry.space_group_name_H-M   'P 1'
#
loop_
_entity.id
_entity.type
_entity.pdbx_description
1 polymer ?
#
loop_
_entity_poly.entity_id
_entity_poly.type
_entity_poly.pdbx_seq_one_letter_code
_entity_poly.pdbx_strand_id
1 'polypeptide(L)'
;MGRVTGSVRTAGCEWLQYDYGPALVPDGEPGSFTMWRYRSLLPVAASPVRYPLPVGGTPLLAVPALRGALGTPGLWVKDETRGPTASNKDRATALVIEDGLRHGRDT
;
A
#
# COMPACT_ATOMS: atom_id res chain seq x y z
N MET A 1 -13.70 -5.85 3.55
CA MET A 1 -12.44 -5.49 4.20
C MET A 1 -11.87 -6.75 4.81
N GLY A 2 -10.58 -7.03 4.63
CA GLY A 2 -9.91 -8.13 5.33
C GLY A 2 -10.00 -7.91 6.84
N ARG A 3 -10.45 -8.93 7.57
CA ARG A 3 -10.58 -8.95 9.02
C ARG A 3 -9.36 -9.64 9.60
N VAL A 4 -8.89 -9.14 10.73
CA VAL A 4 -7.89 -9.84 11.53
C VAL A 4 -8.56 -11.07 12.15
N THR A 5 -8.01 -12.26 11.90
CA THR A 5 -8.51 -13.55 12.41
C THR A 5 -7.68 -14.10 13.57
N GLY A 6 -6.52 -13.51 13.84
CA GLY A 6 -5.68 -13.87 14.98
C GLY A 6 -4.41 -13.03 15.04
N SER A 7 -3.69 -13.12 16.16
CA SER A 7 -2.34 -12.58 16.28
C SER A 7 -1.41 -13.49 17.06
N VAL A 8 -0.11 -13.40 16.75
CA VAL A 8 0.97 -14.14 17.45
C VAL A 8 2.04 -13.14 17.87
N ARG A 9 2.37 -13.12 19.16
CA ARG A 9 3.48 -12.32 19.67
C ARG A 9 4.75 -13.17 19.73
N THR A 10 5.79 -12.77 19.02
CA THR A 10 7.10 -13.44 19.06
C THR A 10 8.23 -12.43 18.86
N ALA A 11 9.31 -12.58 19.64
CA ALA A 11 10.49 -11.70 19.61
C ALA A 11 10.20 -10.19 19.69
N GLY A 12 9.17 -9.78 20.46
CA GLY A 12 8.76 -8.37 20.59
C GLY A 12 7.94 -7.83 19.41
N CYS A 13 7.64 -8.66 18.40
CA CYS A 13 6.76 -8.32 17.29
C CYS A 13 5.37 -8.93 17.49
N GLU A 14 4.35 -8.23 17.01
CA GLU A 14 2.99 -8.75 16.89
C GLU A 14 2.68 -9.05 15.43
N TRP A 15 2.47 -10.33 15.12
CA TRP A 15 2.10 -10.82 13.80
C TRP A 15 0.59 -10.88 13.71
N LEU A 16 0.01 -10.24 12.70
CA LEU A 16 -1.43 -10.21 12.45
C LEU A 16 -1.78 -11.16 11.30
N GLN A 17 -2.79 -12.01 11.50
CA GLN A 17 -3.36 -12.86 10.46
C GLN A 17 -4.64 -12.22 9.92
N TYR A 18 -4.76 -12.14 8.59
CA TYR A 18 -5.93 -11.60 7.90
C TYR A 18 -6.63 -12.68 7.07
N ASP A 19 -7.95 -12.61 6.94
CA ASP A 19 -8.76 -13.47 6.05
C ASP A 19 -8.79 -12.98 4.59
N TYR A 20 -7.63 -12.65 4.02
CA TYR A 20 -7.59 -12.13 2.66
C TYR A 20 -8.08 -13.15 1.63
N GLY A 21 -8.88 -12.67 0.67
CA GLY A 21 -9.38 -13.43 -0.46
C GLY A 21 -9.47 -12.58 -1.72
N PRO A 22 -9.61 -13.21 -2.90
CA PRO A 22 -9.60 -12.51 -4.19
C PRO A 22 -10.73 -11.49 -4.33
N ALA A 23 -11.87 -11.72 -3.68
CA ALA A 23 -13.00 -10.78 -3.65
C ALA A 23 -12.68 -9.43 -2.97
N LEU A 24 -11.56 -9.34 -2.25
CA LEU A 24 -11.10 -8.08 -1.67
C LEU A 24 -10.19 -7.29 -2.62
N VAL A 25 -9.73 -7.87 -3.73
CA VAL A 25 -8.93 -7.14 -4.71
C VAL A 25 -9.89 -6.31 -5.56
N PRO A 26 -9.70 -4.98 -5.67
CA PRO A 26 -10.55 -4.14 -6.51
C PRO A 26 -10.49 -4.61 -7.96
N ASP A 27 -11.66 -4.81 -8.57
CA ASP A 27 -11.83 -5.11 -9.98
C ASP A 27 -12.07 -3.81 -10.79
N GLY A 28 -11.85 -3.91 -12.11
CA GLY A 28 -12.09 -2.82 -13.05
C GLY A 28 -11.05 -1.68 -13.06
N GLU A 29 -11.36 -0.69 -13.89
CA GLU A 29 -10.53 0.51 -14.04
C GLU A 29 -10.66 1.41 -12.80
N PRO A 30 -9.53 1.77 -12.16
CA PRO A 30 -9.59 2.54 -10.92
C PRO A 30 -9.97 3.99 -11.19
N GLY A 31 -10.98 4.49 -10.47
CA GLY A 31 -11.34 5.93 -10.49
C GLY A 31 -10.26 6.86 -9.92
N SER A 32 -9.30 6.33 -9.14
CA SER A 32 -8.06 7.02 -8.80
C SER A 32 -6.91 6.02 -8.70
N PHE A 33 -5.74 6.38 -9.21
CA PHE A 33 -4.55 5.54 -9.15
C PHE A 33 -3.76 5.82 -7.85
N THR A 34 -4.41 5.72 -6.69
CA THR A 34 -3.77 5.85 -5.37
C THR A 34 -3.79 4.50 -4.64
N MET A 35 -3.05 4.37 -3.53
CA MET A 35 -3.07 3.18 -2.70
C MET A 35 -4.45 2.90 -2.10
N TRP A 36 -5.29 3.94 -1.94
CA TRP A 36 -6.62 3.85 -1.36
C TRP A 36 -7.61 3.05 -2.20
N ARG A 37 -7.29 2.77 -3.47
CA ARG A 37 -8.05 1.79 -4.27
C ARG A 37 -8.10 0.43 -3.56
N TYR A 38 -7.06 0.05 -2.82
CA TYR A 38 -6.95 -1.21 -2.10
C TYR A 38 -7.55 -1.18 -0.68
N ARG A 39 -8.45 -0.23 -0.36
CA ARG A 39 -9.04 -0.07 0.98
C ARG A 39 -9.65 -1.36 1.54
N SER A 40 -10.17 -2.24 0.68
CA SER A 40 -10.73 -3.54 1.05
C SER A 40 -9.69 -4.50 1.62
N LEU A 41 -8.40 -4.28 1.38
CA LEU A 41 -7.28 -5.04 1.92
C LEU A 41 -6.62 -4.34 3.12
N LEU A 42 -6.89 -3.07 3.34
CA LEU A 42 -6.29 -2.27 4.40
C LEU A 42 -7.17 -2.30 5.67
N PRO A 43 -6.59 -2.20 6.87
CA PRO A 43 -7.35 -2.16 8.13
C PRO A 43 -7.98 -0.79 8.40
N VAL A 44 -8.58 -0.14 7.38
CA VAL A 44 -9.24 1.17 7.49
C VAL A 44 -10.70 1.08 7.07
N ALA A 45 -11.60 1.64 7.89
CA ALA A 45 -13.03 1.60 7.64
C ALA A 45 -13.43 2.34 6.34
N ALA A 46 -14.59 1.99 5.78
CA ALA A 46 -15.05 2.44 4.46
C ALA A 46 -15.40 3.95 4.34
N SER A 47 -15.25 4.74 5.41
CA SER A 47 -15.48 6.19 5.31
C SER A 47 -14.42 6.86 4.43
N PRO A 48 -14.69 8.06 3.89
CA PRO A 48 -13.72 8.80 3.09
C PRO A 48 -12.36 8.92 3.80
N VAL A 49 -11.29 8.75 3.02
CA VAL A 49 -9.91 8.95 3.48
C VAL A 49 -9.71 10.44 3.77
N ARG A 50 -9.14 10.75 4.94
CA ARG A 50 -8.82 12.12 5.38
C ARG A 50 -7.39 12.51 5.04
N TYR A 51 -6.49 11.54 4.88
CA TYR A 51 -5.10 11.79 4.49
C TYR A 51 -5.03 12.60 3.17
N PRO A 52 -4.37 13.77 3.15
CA PRO A 52 -4.56 14.75 2.09
C PRO A 52 -3.67 14.51 0.85
N LEU A 53 -2.61 13.71 0.96
CA LEU A 53 -1.64 13.55 -0.12
C LEU A 53 -1.94 12.30 -0.96
N PRO A 54 -1.79 12.37 -2.30
CA PRO A 54 -1.87 11.21 -3.15
C PRO A 54 -0.65 10.31 -2.91
N VAL A 55 -0.90 9.09 -2.42
CA VAL A 55 0.14 8.09 -2.18
C VAL A 55 -0.16 6.85 -3.01
N GLY A 56 0.87 6.23 -3.57
CA GLY A 56 0.75 5.06 -4.43
C GLY A 56 0.64 5.42 -5.92
N GLY A 57 0.20 4.46 -6.73
CA GLY A 57 0.08 4.68 -8.19
C GLY A 57 1.40 4.86 -8.94
N THR A 58 2.50 4.53 -8.32
CA THR A 58 3.86 4.75 -8.82
C THR A 58 4.14 3.90 -10.08
N PRO A 59 5.00 4.38 -11.00
CA PRO A 59 5.30 3.66 -12.23
C PRO A 59 5.96 2.29 -12.01
N LEU A 60 5.68 1.36 -12.92
CA LEU A 60 6.47 0.14 -13.12
C LEU A 60 7.25 0.31 -14.43
N LEU A 61 8.56 0.56 -14.31
CA LEU A 61 9.40 0.97 -15.41
C LEU A 61 10.06 -0.23 -16.10
N ALA A 62 9.98 -0.26 -17.43
CA ALA A 62 10.81 -1.13 -18.24
C ALA A 62 12.26 -0.59 -18.25
N VAL A 63 13.24 -1.49 -18.10
CA VAL A 63 14.66 -1.12 -17.98
C VAL A 63 15.54 -1.86 -19.00
N PRO A 64 15.36 -1.60 -20.31
CA PRO A 64 15.96 -2.42 -21.39
C PRO A 64 17.49 -2.51 -21.33
N ALA A 65 18.18 -1.41 -21.01
CA ALA A 65 19.64 -1.42 -20.87
C ALA A 65 20.10 -2.35 -19.73
N LEU A 66 19.43 -2.28 -18.57
CA LEU A 66 19.74 -3.12 -17.42
C LEU A 66 19.37 -4.59 -17.66
N ARG A 67 18.26 -4.85 -18.38
CA ARG A 67 17.89 -6.22 -18.82
C ARG A 67 19.01 -6.85 -19.65
N GLY A 68 19.55 -6.10 -20.62
CA GLY A 68 20.65 -6.56 -21.46
C GLY A 68 21.92 -6.82 -20.66
N ALA A 69 22.29 -5.89 -19.78
CA ALA A 69 23.50 -6.01 -18.96
C ALA A 69 23.45 -7.20 -17.98
N LEU A 70 22.27 -7.54 -17.45
CA LEU A 70 22.09 -8.62 -16.47
C LEU A 70 21.61 -9.95 -17.08
N GLY A 71 21.25 -9.98 -18.38
CA GLY A 71 20.63 -11.16 -18.99
C GLY A 71 19.23 -11.48 -18.46
N THR A 72 18.51 -10.48 -17.91
CA THR A 72 17.22 -10.67 -17.23
C THR A 72 16.09 -10.00 -18.02
N PRO A 73 15.48 -10.64 -19.03
CA PRO A 73 14.50 -9.99 -19.92
C PRO A 73 13.21 -9.55 -19.21
N GLY A 74 12.86 -10.19 -18.10
CA GLY A 74 11.68 -9.86 -17.28
C GLY A 74 11.91 -8.81 -16.20
N LEU A 75 13.04 -8.11 -16.17
CA LEU A 75 13.34 -7.14 -15.11
C LEU A 75 12.49 -5.88 -15.24
N TRP A 76 11.88 -5.45 -14.13
CA TRP A 76 11.15 -4.18 -14.02
C TRP A 76 11.59 -3.46 -12.76
N VAL A 77 11.49 -2.13 -12.77
CA VAL A 77 11.76 -1.30 -11.59
C VAL A 77 10.46 -0.67 -11.13
N LYS A 78 10.08 -0.91 -9.88
CA LYS A 78 8.97 -0.23 -9.23
C LYS A 78 9.47 1.10 -8.65
N ASP A 79 9.11 2.21 -9.28
CA ASP A 79 9.68 3.52 -8.94
C ASP A 79 8.87 4.24 -7.85
N GLU A 80 9.12 3.88 -6.59
CA GLU A 80 8.49 4.52 -5.42
C GLU A 80 9.03 5.93 -5.13
N THR A 81 10.02 6.41 -5.88
CA THR A 81 10.58 7.77 -5.70
C THR A 81 9.67 8.88 -6.25
N ARG A 82 8.50 8.49 -6.81
CA ARG A 82 7.44 9.39 -7.27
C ARG A 82 6.37 9.67 -6.20
N GLY A 83 6.49 9.08 -5.00
CA GLY A 83 5.67 9.43 -3.84
C GLY A 83 6.00 10.82 -3.29
N PRO A 84 5.13 11.39 -2.42
CA PRO A 84 5.32 12.73 -1.85
C PRO A 84 6.69 13.00 -1.20
N THR A 85 7.29 12.00 -0.53
CA THR A 85 8.62 12.14 0.11
C THR A 85 9.73 11.42 -0.65
N ALA A 86 9.44 10.97 -1.88
CA ALA A 86 10.32 10.12 -2.69
C ALA A 86 10.76 8.82 -1.98
N SER A 87 9.94 8.32 -1.06
CA SER A 87 10.23 7.13 -0.25
C SER A 87 9.05 6.17 -0.27
N ASN A 88 9.36 4.86 -0.31
CA ASN A 88 8.33 3.82 -0.18
C ASN A 88 7.57 3.89 1.16
N LYS A 89 8.13 4.57 2.17
CA LYS A 89 7.54 4.72 3.50
C LYS A 89 6.26 5.56 3.48
N ASP A 90 6.01 6.34 2.44
CA ASP A 90 4.79 7.13 2.29
C ASP A 90 3.52 6.29 2.46
N ARG A 91 3.53 5.04 1.99
CA ARG A 91 2.37 4.14 2.07
C ARG A 91 2.03 3.74 3.50
N ALA A 92 3.04 3.29 4.25
CA ALA A 92 2.85 2.87 5.64
C ALA A 92 2.49 4.08 6.52
N THR A 93 3.18 5.20 6.34
CA THR A 93 2.92 6.44 7.06
C THR A 93 1.52 6.97 6.78
N ALA A 94 1.07 6.99 5.53
CA ALA A 94 -0.28 7.42 5.18
C ALA A 94 -1.35 6.55 5.84
N LEU A 95 -1.16 5.23 5.88
CA LEU A 95 -2.08 4.31 6.56
C LEU A 95 -2.17 4.58 8.07
N VAL A 96 -1.02 4.76 8.74
CA VAL A 96 -0.96 5.02 10.19
C VAL A 96 -1.56 6.38 10.54
N ILE A 97 -1.26 7.42 9.76
CA ILE A 97 -1.84 8.76 9.98
C ILE A 97 -3.35 8.73 9.73
N GLU A 98 -3.82 8.07 8.68
CA GLU A 98 -5.25 7.91 8.41
C GLU A 98 -5.97 7.22 9.59
N ASP A 99 -5.39 6.18 10.16
CA ASP A 99 -5.91 5.53 11.35
C ASP A 99 -5.91 6.47 12.58
N GLY A 100 -4.82 7.20 12.81
CA GLY A 100 -4.73 8.20 13.88
C GLY A 100 -5.79 9.29 13.76
N LEU A 101 -5.97 9.88 12.58
CA LEU A 101 -7.00 10.90 12.31
C LEU A 101 -8.42 10.40 12.57
N ARG A 102 -8.68 9.10 12.36
CA ARG A 102 -9.97 8.46 12.66
C ARG A 102 -10.20 8.31 14.17
N HIS A 103 -9.14 8.05 14.91
CA HIS A 103 -9.14 8.01 16.37
C HIS A 103 -9.05 9.40 17.02
N GLY A 104 -9.18 10.48 16.24
CA GLY A 104 -9.13 11.85 16.75
C GLY A 104 -7.74 12.28 17.23
N ARG A 105 -6.68 11.63 16.75
CA ARG A 105 -5.30 12.03 17.03
C ARG A 105 -4.94 13.24 16.16
N ASP A 106 -4.28 14.20 16.79
CA ASP A 106 -3.70 15.38 16.17
C ASP A 106 -2.16 15.39 16.25
N THR A 107 -1.58 14.40 16.94
CA THR A 107 -0.14 14.19 17.16
C THR A 107 0.22 12.71 17.18
#